data_AF-N2A210-F1
#
_entry.id   AF-N2A210-F1
#
_cell.length_a   1.000
_cell.length_b   1.000
_cell.length_c   1.000
_cell.angle_alpha   90.00
_cell.angle_beta   90.00
_cell.angle_gamma   90.00
#
_symmetry.space_group_name_H-M   'P 1'
#
loop_
_entity.id
_entity.type
_entity.pdbx_description
1 polymer ?
#
loop_
_entity_poly.entity_id
_entity_poly.type
_entity_poly.pdbx_seq_one_letter_code
_entity_poly.pdbx_strand_id
1 'polypeptide(L)'
;MCRGLIHHDLITLNRKHLTAGEEQYVKYQIGGVRELAEGGYPIVRDVSLPYLKMSQGTINQRLLDTLMKIASQADDTTFVKRAQGRQKLAWLHETSEKFLNLGGSKTQAGMQFLKEENVIFKEHNYTIGGCADLLIVTIFMALEENCL
;
A
#
# COMPACT_ATOMS: atom_id res chain seq x y z
N MET A 1 -2.88 -21.64 5.10
CA MET A 1 -3.50 -21.11 6.33
C MET A 1 -4.59 -20.05 6.04
N CYS A 2 -4.51 -19.28 4.95
CA CYS A 2 -5.54 -18.27 4.60
C CYS A 2 -6.43 -18.65 3.39
N ARG A 3 -6.43 -19.92 2.97
CA ARG A 3 -7.16 -20.37 1.77
C ARG A 3 -8.67 -20.35 2.04
N GLY A 4 -9.44 -19.68 1.20
CA GLY A 4 -10.90 -19.57 1.30
C GLY A 4 -11.40 -18.36 2.09
N LEU A 5 -10.58 -17.38 2.45
CA LEU A 5 -11.02 -16.17 3.17
C LEU A 5 -12.01 -15.35 2.33
N ILE A 6 -11.74 -15.19 1.02
CA ILE A 6 -12.69 -14.52 0.13
C ILE A 6 -14.00 -15.31 0.04
N HIS A 7 -13.91 -16.64 -0.11
CA HIS A 7 -15.09 -17.47 -0.29
C HIS A 7 -15.95 -17.56 0.99
N HIS A 8 -15.35 -17.66 2.18
CA HIS A 8 -16.08 -17.82 3.43
C HIS A 8 -16.65 -16.50 3.95
N ASP A 9 -15.93 -15.39 3.82
CA ASP A 9 -16.41 -14.09 4.32
C ASP A 9 -17.31 -13.35 3.31
N LEU A 10 -17.10 -13.51 1.99
CA LEU A 10 -17.76 -12.65 0.99
C LEU A 10 -18.84 -13.34 0.15
N ILE A 11 -19.04 -14.66 0.23
CA ILE A 11 -20.12 -15.36 -0.50
C ILE A 11 -21.39 -15.49 0.35
N THR A 12 -21.28 -15.52 1.68
CA THR A 12 -22.41 -15.48 2.62
C THR A 12 -22.72 -14.06 3.09
N LEU A 13 -22.88 -13.11 2.16
CA LEU A 13 -23.24 -11.74 2.49
C LEU A 13 -24.70 -11.68 2.96
N ASN A 14 -24.89 -11.56 4.28
CA ASN A 14 -26.17 -11.16 4.84
C ASN A 14 -26.35 -9.66 4.57
N ARG A 15 -26.98 -9.32 3.43
CA ARG A 15 -27.13 -7.95 2.88
C ARG A 15 -27.75 -6.90 3.83
N LYS A 16 -28.15 -7.28 5.04
CA LYS A 16 -28.72 -6.39 6.06
C LYS A 16 -27.68 -5.66 6.91
N HIS A 17 -26.46 -6.19 7.07
CA HIS A 17 -25.38 -5.54 7.83
C HIS A 17 -24.02 -5.89 7.23
N LEU A 18 -23.55 -5.09 6.28
CA LEU A 18 -22.21 -5.22 5.71
C LEU A 18 -21.20 -4.46 6.58
N THR A 19 -20.07 -5.07 6.87
CA THR A 19 -18.90 -4.35 7.39
C THR A 19 -18.33 -3.45 6.29
N ALA A 20 -17.65 -2.37 6.68
CA ALA A 20 -17.07 -1.42 5.73
C ALA A 20 -16.17 -2.09 4.67
N GLY A 21 -15.49 -3.18 5.03
CA GLY A 21 -14.66 -3.97 4.10
C GLY A 21 -15.47 -4.81 3.10
N GLU A 22 -16.63 -5.34 3.50
CA GLU A 22 -17.53 -6.07 2.61
C GLU A 22 -18.27 -5.12 1.65
N GLU A 23 -18.67 -3.94 2.12
CA GLU A 23 -19.22 -2.88 1.26
C GLU A 23 -18.20 -2.42 0.21
N GLN A 24 -16.92 -2.33 0.57
CA GLN A 24 -15.85 -1.98 -0.36
C GLN A 24 -15.62 -3.07 -1.41
N TYR A 25 -15.65 -4.35 -1.01
CA TYR A 25 -15.55 -5.46 -1.96
C TYR A 25 -16.70 -5.45 -2.96
N VAL A 26 -17.93 -5.27 -2.49
CA VAL A 26 -19.13 -5.20 -3.35
C VAL A 26 -19.08 -3.97 -4.27
N LYS A 27 -18.66 -2.82 -3.77
CA LYS A 27 -18.68 -1.54 -4.51
C LYS A 27 -17.54 -1.38 -5.51
N TYR A 28 -16.36 -1.92 -5.19
CA TYR A 28 -15.16 -1.68 -5.99
C TYR A 28 -14.52 -2.95 -6.56
N GLN A 29 -14.99 -4.16 -6.21
CA GLN A 29 -14.38 -5.44 -6.60
C GLN A 29 -12.86 -5.52 -6.30
N ILE A 30 -12.45 -5.01 -5.14
CA ILE A 30 -11.06 -5.12 -4.67
C ILE A 30 -11.10 -5.92 -3.37
N GLY A 31 -10.47 -7.11 -3.33
CA GLY A 31 -10.42 -7.98 -2.14
C GLY A 31 -9.54 -7.43 -1.01
N GLY A 32 -8.72 -6.42 -1.30
CA GLY A 32 -7.92 -5.69 -0.32
C GLY A 32 -6.92 -6.58 0.42
N VAL A 33 -6.67 -6.29 1.70
CA VAL A 33 -5.71 -7.03 2.54
C VAL A 33 -6.07 -8.53 2.67
N ARG A 34 -7.35 -8.91 2.54
CA ARG A 34 -7.79 -10.32 2.62
C ARG A 34 -7.36 -11.13 1.41
N GLU A 35 -7.44 -10.55 0.22
CA GLU A 35 -6.94 -11.17 -1.01
C GLU A 35 -5.42 -11.31 -0.99
N LEU A 36 -4.73 -10.30 -0.46
CA LEU A 36 -3.29 -10.40 -0.21
C LEU A 36 -2.98 -11.50 0.81
N ALA A 37 -3.72 -11.60 1.92
CA ALA A 37 -3.51 -12.65 2.92
C ALA A 37 -3.75 -14.06 2.37
N GLU A 38 -4.80 -14.24 1.57
CA GLU A 38 -5.10 -15.52 0.90
C GLU A 38 -4.00 -15.92 -0.09
N GLY A 39 -3.44 -14.95 -0.82
CA GLY A 39 -2.29 -15.13 -1.71
C GLY A 39 -0.92 -15.22 -1.03
N GLY A 40 -0.86 -15.09 0.31
CA GLY A 40 0.41 -15.10 1.06
C GLY A 40 1.25 -13.82 0.94
N TYR A 41 0.59 -12.66 0.78
CA TYR A 41 1.16 -11.32 0.64
C TYR A 41 2.23 -11.21 -0.46
N PRO A 42 1.87 -11.40 -1.75
CA PRO A 42 2.83 -11.39 -2.85
C PRO A 42 3.63 -10.07 -2.93
N ILE A 43 3.00 -8.91 -2.69
CA ILE A 43 3.73 -7.64 -2.62
C ILE A 43 4.78 -7.64 -1.51
N VAL A 44 4.49 -8.21 -0.35
CA VAL A 44 5.47 -8.24 0.75
C VAL A 44 6.64 -9.13 0.37
N ARG A 45 6.35 -10.35 -0.09
CA ARG A 45 7.36 -11.35 -0.44
C ARG A 45 8.24 -10.92 -1.61
N ASP A 46 7.62 -10.42 -2.69
CA ASP A 46 8.29 -10.25 -3.98
C ASP A 46 8.75 -8.80 -4.23
N VAL A 47 8.21 -7.82 -3.50
CA VAL A 47 8.48 -6.40 -3.73
C VAL A 47 9.07 -5.71 -2.50
N SER A 48 8.30 -5.53 -1.42
CA SER A 48 8.68 -4.59 -0.36
C SER A 48 9.74 -5.13 0.58
N LEU A 49 9.71 -6.42 0.94
CA LEU A 49 10.74 -7.02 1.78
C LEU A 49 12.11 -7.08 1.07
N PRO A 50 12.22 -7.55 -0.19
CA PRO A 50 13.46 -7.46 -0.95
C PRO A 50 13.96 -6.01 -1.08
N TYR A 51 13.07 -5.06 -1.38
CA TYR A 51 13.43 -3.64 -1.49
C TYR A 51 13.99 -3.09 -0.18
N LEU A 52 13.34 -3.36 0.96
CA LEU A 52 13.78 -2.90 2.27
C LEU A 52 15.15 -3.48 2.65
N LYS A 53 15.40 -4.76 2.36
CA LYS A 53 16.70 -5.42 2.58
C LYS A 53 17.84 -4.77 1.78
N MET A 54 17.58 -4.39 0.54
CA MET A 54 18.58 -3.75 -0.33
C MET A 54 18.77 -2.25 -0.02
N SER A 55 17.76 -1.62 0.58
CA SER A 55 17.79 -0.19 0.90
C SER A 55 18.83 0.13 1.99
N GLN A 56 19.50 1.27 1.81
CA GLN A 56 20.51 1.81 2.74
C GLN A 56 20.06 3.14 3.36
N GLY A 57 20.72 3.60 4.41
CA GLY A 57 20.43 4.88 5.07
C GLY A 57 19.74 4.70 6.42
N THR A 58 19.19 5.79 6.97
CA THR A 58 18.46 5.73 8.24
C THR A 58 17.21 4.86 8.13
N ILE A 59 16.75 4.28 9.25
CA ILE A 59 15.51 3.49 9.29
C ILE A 59 14.36 4.27 8.64
N ASN A 60 14.17 5.54 9.01
CA ASN A 60 13.09 6.36 8.45
C ASN A 60 13.18 6.53 6.93
N GLN A 61 14.37 6.73 6.37
CA GLN A 61 14.55 6.83 4.92
C GLN A 61 14.20 5.51 4.23
N ARG A 62 14.69 4.40 4.77
CA ARG A 62 14.43 3.06 4.24
C ARG A 62 12.94 2.73 4.27
N LEU A 63 12.26 3.02 5.38
CA LEU A 63 10.82 2.77 5.52
C LEU A 63 9.99 3.68 4.61
N LEU A 64 10.35 4.97 4.49
CA LEU A 64 9.67 5.90 3.59
C LEU A 64 9.82 5.47 2.12
N ASP A 65 11.04 5.15 1.69
CA ASP A 65 11.27 4.68 0.32
C ASP A 65 10.54 3.35 0.06
N THR A 66 10.47 2.46 1.06
CA THR A 66 9.73 1.20 0.97
C THR A 66 8.21 1.43 0.88
N LEU A 67 7.66 2.39 1.63
CA LEU A 67 6.25 2.78 1.51
C LEU A 67 5.93 3.24 0.09
N MET A 68 6.78 4.10 -0.47
CA MET A 68 6.60 4.60 -1.83
C MET A 68 6.81 3.49 -2.87
N LYS A 69 7.69 2.51 -2.60
CA LYS A 69 7.82 1.32 -3.46
C LYS A 69 6.56 0.46 -3.43
N ILE A 70 5.90 0.29 -2.28
CA ILE A 70 4.60 -0.38 -2.20
C ILE A 70 3.56 0.43 -2.99
N ALA A 71 3.46 1.73 -2.76
CA ALA A 71 2.51 2.60 -3.43
C ALA A 71 2.70 2.70 -4.95
N SER A 72 3.90 2.40 -5.47
CA SER A 72 4.14 2.31 -6.93
C SER A 72 3.47 1.11 -7.62
N GLN A 73 3.03 0.10 -6.86
CA GLN A 73 2.55 -1.17 -7.41
C GLN A 73 1.25 -1.69 -6.78
N ALA A 74 0.93 -1.29 -5.56
CA ALA A 74 -0.25 -1.73 -4.85
C ALA A 74 -1.50 -0.93 -5.24
N ASP A 75 -2.63 -1.63 -5.40
CA ASP A 75 -3.95 -0.99 -5.50
C ASP A 75 -4.49 -0.70 -4.10
N ASP A 76 -4.21 0.50 -3.59
CA ASP A 76 -4.64 0.91 -2.27
C ASP A 76 -6.16 1.20 -2.23
N THR A 77 -6.91 0.33 -1.56
CA THR A 77 -8.37 0.46 -1.44
C THR A 77 -8.82 1.70 -0.66
N THR A 78 -8.00 2.18 0.28
CA THR A 78 -8.28 3.40 1.04
C THR A 78 -8.12 4.61 0.13
N PHE A 79 -7.08 4.62 -0.70
CA PHE A 79 -6.89 5.64 -1.73
C PHE A 79 -8.04 5.65 -2.74
N VAL A 80 -8.39 4.48 -3.32
CA VAL A 80 -9.50 4.34 -4.27
C VAL A 80 -10.82 4.86 -3.69
N LYS A 81 -11.09 4.57 -2.41
CA LYS A 81 -12.29 5.07 -1.72
C LYS A 81 -12.30 6.60 -1.66
N ARG A 82 -11.18 7.22 -1.28
CA ARG A 82 -11.07 8.69 -1.14
C ARG A 82 -11.04 9.40 -2.51
N ALA A 83 -10.43 8.78 -3.50
CA ALA A 83 -10.40 9.25 -4.89
C ALA A 83 -11.72 9.00 -5.64
N GLN A 84 -12.70 8.35 -5.01
CA GLN A 84 -14.01 8.01 -5.58
C GLN A 84 -13.89 7.18 -6.87
N GLY A 85 -12.94 6.24 -6.89
CA GLY A 85 -12.75 5.29 -7.99
C GLY A 85 -11.28 5.02 -8.31
N ARG A 86 -11.07 4.11 -9.27
CA ARG A 86 -9.74 3.58 -9.65
C ARG A 86 -8.96 4.49 -10.60
N GLN A 87 -9.59 5.52 -11.17
CA GLN A 87 -9.01 6.41 -12.18
C GLN A 87 -7.72 7.14 -11.73
N LYS A 88 -7.51 7.28 -10.42
CA LYS A 88 -6.32 7.93 -9.84
C LYS A 88 -5.23 6.94 -9.41
N LEU A 89 -5.43 5.63 -9.56
CA LEU A 89 -4.40 4.63 -9.18
C LEU A 89 -3.15 4.75 -10.06
N ALA A 90 -3.32 4.89 -11.37
CA ALA A 90 -2.18 5.12 -12.28
C ALA A 90 -1.38 6.37 -11.86
N TRP A 91 -2.07 7.45 -11.50
CA TRP A 91 -1.42 8.65 -10.97
C TRP A 91 -0.67 8.38 -9.66
N LEU A 92 -1.26 7.63 -8.72
CA LEU A 92 -0.57 7.25 -7.48
C LEU A 92 0.69 6.44 -7.76
N HIS A 93 0.61 5.48 -8.70
CA HIS A 93 1.73 4.64 -9.09
C HIS A 93 2.86 5.49 -9.69
N GLU A 94 2.55 6.31 -10.69
CA GLU A 94 3.48 7.21 -11.36
C GLU A 94 4.11 8.24 -10.41
N THR A 95 3.32 8.86 -9.54
CA THR A 95 3.80 9.79 -8.51
C THR A 95 4.79 9.09 -7.57
N SER A 96 4.47 7.86 -7.15
CA SER A 96 5.34 7.10 -6.25
C SER A 96 6.65 6.69 -6.93
N GLU A 97 6.60 6.26 -8.20
CA GLU A 97 7.80 5.95 -8.98
C GLU A 97 8.66 7.19 -9.22
N LYS A 98 8.04 8.34 -9.53
CA LYS A 98 8.74 9.60 -9.72
C LYS A 98 9.51 10.02 -8.47
N PHE A 99 8.91 9.88 -7.29
CA PHE A 99 9.62 10.10 -6.01
C PHE A 99 10.89 9.25 -5.91
N LEU A 100 10.78 7.95 -6.22
CA LEU A 100 11.93 7.02 -6.17
C LEU A 100 13.00 7.37 -7.21
N ASN A 101 12.58 7.72 -8.44
CA ASN A 101 13.47 8.11 -9.53
C ASN A 101 14.22 9.42 -9.25
N LEU A 102 13.65 10.32 -8.44
CA LEU A 102 14.33 11.52 -7.95
C LEU A 102 15.37 11.23 -6.86
N GLY A 103 15.56 9.95 -6.48
CA GLY A 103 16.48 9.50 -5.43
C GLY A 103 15.82 9.32 -4.06
N GLY A 104 14.49 9.33 -4.01
CA GLY A 104 13.70 9.07 -2.81
C GLY A 104 13.99 10.04 -1.67
N SER A 105 13.92 9.52 -0.44
CA SER A 105 14.12 10.28 0.79
C SER A 105 15.56 10.72 1.05
N LYS A 106 16.50 10.31 0.18
CA LYS A 106 17.93 10.59 0.31
C LYS A 106 18.37 11.84 -0.42
N THR A 107 17.53 12.37 -1.31
CA THR A 107 17.84 13.57 -2.09
C THR A 107 16.92 14.71 -1.71
N GLN A 108 17.43 15.93 -1.86
CA GLN A 108 16.60 17.12 -1.67
C GLN A 108 15.48 17.18 -2.72
N ALA A 109 15.74 16.75 -3.95
CA ALA A 109 14.74 16.71 -5.02
C ALA A 109 13.57 15.77 -4.69
N GLY A 110 13.85 14.55 -4.21
CA GLY A 110 12.81 13.59 -3.81
C GLY A 110 12.00 14.08 -2.62
N MET A 111 12.67 14.63 -1.59
CA MET A 111 11.96 15.17 -0.43
C MET A 111 11.14 16.44 -0.74
N GLN A 112 11.60 17.27 -1.66
CA GLN A 112 10.85 18.44 -2.13
C GLN A 112 9.59 18.00 -2.91
N PHE A 113 9.77 17.07 -3.85
CA PHE A 113 8.66 16.48 -4.60
C PHE A 113 7.63 15.83 -3.66
N LEU A 114 8.06 15.05 -2.68
CA LEU A 114 7.15 14.45 -1.68
C LEU A 114 6.35 15.50 -0.91
N LYS A 115 6.96 16.65 -0.57
CA LYS A 115 6.24 17.73 0.12
C LYS A 115 5.16 18.36 -0.76
N GLU A 116 5.46 18.56 -2.05
CA GLU A 116 4.50 19.09 -3.03
C GLU A 116 3.33 18.13 -3.21
N GLU A 117 3.59 16.84 -3.39
CA GLU A 117 2.56 15.81 -3.50
C GLU A 117 1.74 15.67 -2.21
N ASN A 118 2.37 15.84 -1.03
CA ASN A 118 1.66 15.82 0.24
C ASN A 118 0.65 16.98 0.37
N VAL A 119 0.86 18.11 -0.29
CA VAL A 119 -0.14 19.19 -0.35
C VAL A 119 -1.38 18.69 -1.10
N ILE A 120 -1.20 18.07 -2.27
CA ILE A 120 -2.29 17.49 -3.07
C ILE A 120 -3.06 16.44 -2.26
N PHE A 121 -2.35 15.56 -1.56
CA PHE A 121 -2.95 14.55 -0.69
C PHE A 121 -3.81 15.16 0.41
N LYS A 122 -3.34 16.24 1.05
CA LYS A 122 -4.09 16.95 2.09
C LYS A 122 -5.33 17.65 1.53
N GLU A 123 -5.20 18.36 0.42
CA GLU A 123 -6.31 19.09 -0.22
C GLU A 123 -7.45 18.15 -0.63
N HIS A 124 -7.10 16.98 -1.15
CA HIS A 124 -8.08 15.98 -1.61
C HIS A 124 -8.43 14.94 -0.54
N ASN A 125 -7.86 15.05 0.66
CA ASN A 125 -8.04 14.12 1.77
C ASN A 125 -7.76 12.66 1.37
N TYR A 126 -6.72 12.47 0.53
CA TYR A 126 -6.19 11.19 0.10
C TYR A 126 -5.32 10.56 1.18
N THR A 127 -5.28 9.23 1.19
CA THR A 127 -4.43 8.46 2.09
C THR A 127 -4.14 7.09 1.46
N ILE A 128 -2.95 6.57 1.71
CA ILE A 128 -2.49 5.25 1.28
C ILE A 128 -2.38 4.30 2.48
N GLY A 129 -3.50 4.17 3.21
CA GLY A 129 -3.57 3.34 4.42
C GLY A 129 -3.29 1.86 4.15
N GLY A 130 -3.75 1.33 3.00
CA GLY A 130 -3.46 -0.06 2.63
C GLY A 130 -1.98 -0.30 2.36
N CYS A 131 -1.28 0.67 1.77
CA CYS A 131 0.16 0.62 1.60
C CYS A 131 0.90 0.68 2.95
N ALA A 132 0.40 1.48 3.89
CA ALA A 132 0.96 1.55 5.24
C ALA A 132 0.80 0.23 6.00
N ASP A 133 -0.36 -0.43 5.89
CA ASP A 133 -0.57 -1.76 6.46
C ASP A 133 0.42 -2.78 5.88
N LEU A 134 0.65 -2.75 4.56
CA LEU A 134 1.66 -3.61 3.91
C LEU A 134 3.08 -3.28 4.35
N LEU A 135 3.39 -2.01 4.59
CA LEU A 135 4.68 -1.61 5.16
C LEU A 135 4.86 -2.21 6.57
N ILE A 136 3.82 -2.20 7.41
CA ILE A 136 3.88 -2.80 8.76
C ILE A 136 4.17 -4.30 8.68
N VAL A 137 3.48 -5.03 7.79
CA VAL A 137 3.77 -6.46 7.56
C VAL A 137 5.21 -6.66 7.07
N THR A 138 5.69 -5.78 6.19
CA THR A 138 7.08 -5.81 5.70
C THR A 138 8.08 -5.60 6.83
N ILE A 139 7.83 -4.63 7.71
CA ILE A 139 8.67 -4.35 8.89
C ILE A 139 8.70 -5.55 9.82
N PHE A 140 7.53 -6.14 10.11
CA PHE A 140 7.42 -7.33 10.96
C PHE A 140 8.28 -8.47 10.40
N MET A 141 8.14 -8.80 9.12
CA MET A 141 8.95 -9.83 8.47
C MET A 141 10.44 -9.49 8.49
N ALA A 142 10.80 -8.22 8.28
CA ALA A 142 12.19 -7.80 8.33
C ALA A 142 12.81 -7.92 9.73
N LEU A 143 12.04 -7.69 10.79
CA LEU A 143 12.47 -7.91 12.17
C LEU A 143 12.66 -9.40 12.47
N GLU A 144 11.71 -10.25 12.06
CA GLU A 144 11.82 -11.71 12.22
C GLU A 144 13.04 -12.29 11.48
N GLU A 145 13.38 -11.71 10.33
CA GLU A 145 14.55 -12.10 9.52
C GLU A 145 15.84 -11.37 9.91
N ASN A 146 15.82 -10.52 10.95
CA ASN A 146 16.96 -9.69 11.39
C ASN A 146 17.61 -8.85 10.26
N CYS A 147 16.79 -8.25 9.40
CA CYS A 147 17.25 -7.48 8.24
C CYS A 147 16.75 -6.02 8.21
N LEU A 148 16.25 -5.51 9.34
CA LEU A 148 15.90 -4.11 9.54
C LEU A 148 17.04 -3.33 10.20
#